data_AF-A0A356B3Z2-F1
#
_entry.id   AF-A0A356B3Z2-F1
#
_cell.length_a   1.000
_cell.length_b   1.000
_cell.length_c   1.000
_cell.angle_alpha   90.00
_cell.angle_beta   90.00
_cell.angle_gamma   90.00
#
_symmetry.space_group_name_H-M   'P 1'
#
loop_
_entity.id
_entity.type
_entity.pdbx_description
1 polymer ?
#
loop_
_entity_poly.entity_id
_entity_poly.type
_entity_poly.pdbx_seq_one_letter_code
_entity_poly.pdbx_strand_id
1 'polypeptide(L)'
;MNEWMNLSETRLMELVPDRAGLFFVGCPNCTGGLQENQLHGWSPDEPDVVRCRYCGISYPNDLYPDDKTEEVLTPGGNMISYPYYENKDGYRYYFTAAREFNKRDFFEQLAHKLALKWQETSDVAYARKSALILYRFAVVWPDYCWHFDYPFIQKQWYQGYVAPEDCRQGYRTARYHWWGYVDLDKDLLSAYAILKDGDFWEDLDKEYNEDLRGKIEWFFRDNADHLIAQKTGLGNMHPFLWRPVVMLGKILNDVKYIHYPIPDLKRLIRENFFADGAWNEGSPDYTSQTLGGIIGTCEAYGDWKDPDDYIPGESDIFLDGTKVQDLFPEIKRAQATLDQLKFPYGHRLTLNDSWGHMEYPYPDVPEDYIGESFLLPVLGHGCLTGGKGRSAGSVNLKWSGGYGHQHMDGLSLMVT
;
A
#
# COMPACT_ATOMS: atom_id res chain seq x y z
N MET A 1 -6.69 -13.81 -19.15
CA MET A 1 -7.89 -14.18 -18.36
C MET A 1 -8.40 -15.56 -18.75
N ASN A 2 -8.55 -15.88 -20.04
CA ASN A 2 -9.06 -17.18 -20.52
C ASN A 2 -8.23 -18.40 -20.04
N GLU A 3 -6.91 -18.27 -19.87
CA GLU A 3 -6.05 -19.36 -19.41
C GLU A 3 -6.39 -19.83 -17.98
N TRP A 4 -6.80 -18.90 -17.10
CA TRP A 4 -7.16 -19.18 -15.70
C TRP A 4 -8.50 -19.88 -15.56
N MET A 5 -9.38 -19.63 -16.52
CA MET A 5 -10.65 -20.33 -16.59
C MET A 5 -10.46 -21.82 -16.90
N ASN A 6 -9.31 -22.23 -17.45
CA ASN A 6 -9.00 -23.63 -17.72
C ASN A 6 -8.43 -24.39 -16.51
N LEU A 7 -7.93 -23.71 -15.47
CA LEU A 7 -7.48 -24.38 -14.24
C LEU A 7 -8.68 -24.94 -13.46
N SER A 8 -8.53 -26.09 -12.81
CA SER A 8 -9.52 -26.54 -11.84
C SER A 8 -9.53 -25.61 -10.62
N GLU A 9 -10.66 -25.55 -9.92
CA GLU A 9 -10.80 -24.80 -8.67
C GLU A 9 -9.79 -25.26 -7.60
N THR A 10 -9.57 -26.58 -7.48
CA THR A 10 -8.52 -27.14 -6.61
C THR A 10 -7.13 -26.64 -6.98
N ARG A 11 -6.76 -26.69 -8.27
CA ARG A 11 -5.44 -26.26 -8.71
C ARG A 11 -5.23 -24.76 -8.49
N LEU A 12 -6.28 -23.96 -8.64
CA LEU A 12 -6.24 -22.53 -8.37
C LEU A 12 -5.91 -22.25 -6.91
N MET A 13 -6.57 -22.93 -5.96
CA MET A 13 -6.30 -22.78 -4.52
C MET A 13 -4.91 -23.28 -4.12
N GLU A 14 -4.39 -24.35 -4.74
CA GLU A 14 -3.02 -24.83 -4.48
C GLU A 14 -1.94 -23.81 -4.88
N LEU A 15 -2.22 -22.97 -5.87
CA LEU A 15 -1.28 -21.97 -6.35
C LEU A 15 -1.25 -20.70 -5.48
N VAL A 16 -2.32 -20.43 -4.72
CA VAL A 16 -2.31 -19.36 -3.71
C VAL A 16 -1.29 -19.73 -2.64
N PRO A 17 -0.31 -18.86 -2.36
CA PRO A 17 0.84 -19.21 -1.53
C PRO A 17 0.43 -19.43 -0.07
N ASP A 18 1.02 -20.44 0.56
CA ASP A 18 0.83 -20.77 1.98
C ASP A 18 1.65 -19.88 2.92
N ARG A 19 2.46 -18.98 2.36
CA ARG A 19 3.30 -18.00 3.05
C ARG A 19 3.15 -16.65 2.35
N ALA A 20 3.32 -15.56 3.10
CA ALA A 20 3.25 -14.22 2.53
C ALA A 20 4.39 -13.94 1.55
N GLY A 21 5.60 -14.41 1.84
CA GLY A 21 6.80 -14.14 1.06
C GLY A 21 7.55 -12.87 1.49
N LEU A 22 8.60 -12.51 0.75
CA LEU A 22 9.45 -11.34 1.01
C LEU A 22 9.69 -10.55 -0.28
N PHE A 23 9.75 -9.23 -0.18
CA PHE A 23 9.89 -8.31 -1.31
C PHE A 23 11.35 -8.00 -1.62
N PHE A 24 12.14 -7.58 -0.62
CA PHE A 24 13.52 -7.13 -0.85
C PHE A 24 14.50 -8.32 -0.86
N VAL A 25 14.30 -9.27 -1.78
CA VAL A 25 15.23 -10.38 -1.99
C VAL A 25 16.15 -10.11 -3.18
N GLY A 26 17.44 -10.03 -2.88
CA GLY A 26 18.49 -9.69 -3.83
C GLY A 26 18.84 -10.81 -4.82
N CYS A 27 19.48 -10.44 -5.93
CA CYS A 27 20.16 -11.38 -6.83
C CYS A 27 21.65 -11.48 -6.46
N PRO A 28 22.16 -12.63 -5.97
CA PRO A 28 23.59 -12.76 -5.64
C PRO A 28 24.50 -12.80 -6.88
N ASN A 29 23.95 -13.02 -8.08
CA ASN A 29 24.73 -13.11 -9.32
C ASN A 29 25.04 -11.77 -9.99
N CYS A 30 24.20 -10.73 -9.80
CA CYS A 30 24.39 -9.45 -10.47
C CYS A 30 23.99 -8.26 -9.60
N THR A 31 24.48 -7.07 -9.95
CA THR A 31 24.19 -5.82 -9.24
C THR A 31 23.10 -4.98 -9.92
N GLY A 32 22.33 -5.55 -10.84
CA GLY A 32 21.23 -4.84 -11.51
C GLY A 32 20.12 -4.44 -10.53
N GLY A 33 19.37 -3.39 -10.86
CA GLY A 33 18.27 -2.89 -10.02
C GLY A 33 18.72 -2.05 -8.82
N LEU A 34 17.81 -1.90 -7.87
CA LEU A 34 17.96 -1.07 -6.67
C LEU A 34 17.35 -1.76 -5.46
N GLN A 35 17.88 -1.49 -4.27
CA GLN A 35 17.31 -1.91 -2.98
C GLN A 35 16.98 -3.41 -2.87
N GLU A 36 17.85 -4.30 -3.37
CA GLU A 36 17.60 -5.76 -3.31
C GLU A 36 16.24 -6.19 -3.93
N ASN A 37 15.77 -5.47 -4.95
CA ASN A 37 14.43 -5.67 -5.52
C ASN A 37 14.46 -6.35 -6.91
N GLN A 38 15.33 -7.35 -7.08
CA GLN A 38 15.61 -7.96 -8.40
C GLN A 38 14.68 -9.13 -8.75
N LEU A 39 14.18 -9.87 -7.76
CA LEU A 39 13.50 -11.15 -7.97
C LEU A 39 11.98 -11.01 -8.16
N HIS A 40 11.58 -10.47 -9.32
CA HIS A 40 10.16 -10.43 -9.74
C HIS A 40 9.93 -10.96 -11.15
N GLY A 41 10.86 -11.76 -11.68
CA GLY A 41 10.63 -12.53 -12.90
C GLY A 41 9.89 -13.82 -12.56
N TRP A 42 8.66 -13.72 -12.09
CA TRP A 42 7.79 -14.87 -11.82
C TRP A 42 6.68 -14.93 -12.87
N SER A 43 6.31 -16.15 -13.27
CA SER A 43 5.16 -16.41 -14.14
C SER A 43 4.42 -17.62 -13.61
N PRO A 44 3.09 -17.64 -13.71
CA PRO A 44 2.31 -18.80 -13.34
C PRO A 44 2.48 -20.03 -14.22
N ASP A 45 3.03 -19.88 -15.42
CA ASP A 45 3.42 -21.03 -16.26
C ASP A 45 4.59 -21.82 -15.65
N GLU A 46 5.37 -21.17 -14.81
CA GLU A 46 6.51 -21.75 -14.08
C GLU A 46 6.40 -21.38 -12.59
N PRO A 47 5.36 -21.87 -11.90
CA PRO A 47 4.94 -21.33 -10.60
C PRO A 47 5.97 -21.56 -9.50
N ASP A 48 6.90 -22.50 -9.70
CA ASP A 48 7.92 -22.91 -8.74
C ASP A 48 9.26 -22.16 -8.90
N VAL A 49 9.37 -21.24 -9.86
CA VAL A 49 10.62 -20.53 -10.20
C VAL A 49 10.45 -19.01 -10.09
N VAL A 50 11.44 -18.33 -9.51
CA VAL A 50 11.56 -16.86 -9.60
C VAL A 50 12.85 -16.46 -10.30
N ARG A 51 12.80 -15.44 -11.16
CA ARG A 51 13.95 -14.96 -11.93
C ARG A 51 14.35 -13.55 -11.54
N CYS A 52 15.65 -13.30 -11.62
CA CYS A 52 16.16 -11.93 -11.64
C CYS A 52 15.73 -11.25 -12.95
N ARG A 53 15.01 -10.13 -12.87
CA ARG A 53 14.56 -9.36 -14.05
C ARG A 53 15.70 -8.74 -14.85
N TYR A 54 16.91 -8.71 -14.30
CA TYR A 54 18.07 -8.05 -14.91
C TYR A 54 19.01 -9.03 -15.60
N CYS A 55 19.39 -10.14 -14.94
CA CYS A 55 20.31 -11.13 -15.52
C CYS A 55 19.63 -12.42 -15.98
N GLY A 56 18.33 -12.59 -15.73
CA GLY A 56 17.54 -13.74 -16.18
C GLY A 56 17.78 -15.05 -15.43
N ILE A 57 18.71 -15.10 -14.47
CA ILE A 57 18.94 -16.30 -13.66
C ILE A 57 17.70 -16.66 -12.85
N SER A 58 17.33 -17.94 -12.92
CA SER A 58 16.29 -18.59 -12.12
C SER A 58 16.83 -19.02 -10.76
N TYR A 59 16.04 -18.84 -9.71
CA TYR A 59 16.36 -19.25 -8.35
C TYR A 59 15.25 -20.12 -7.75
N PRO A 60 15.60 -21.05 -6.83
CA PRO A 60 16.97 -21.50 -6.53
C PRO A 60 17.61 -22.27 -7.70
N ASN A 61 18.93 -22.47 -7.68
CA ASN A 61 19.67 -23.26 -8.68
C ASN A 61 20.95 -23.88 -8.09
N ASP A 62 21.70 -24.66 -8.87
CA ASP A 62 22.92 -25.35 -8.40
C ASP A 62 24.01 -24.43 -7.84
N LEU A 63 24.10 -23.18 -8.32
CA LEU A 63 25.07 -22.19 -7.81
C LEU A 63 24.57 -21.47 -6.55
N TYR A 64 23.25 -21.33 -6.44
CA TYR A 64 22.57 -20.62 -5.36
C TYR A 64 21.41 -21.48 -4.84
N PRO A 65 21.72 -22.58 -4.13
CA PRO A 65 20.71 -23.51 -3.66
C PRO A 65 20.02 -23.01 -2.40
N ASP A 66 18.73 -23.31 -2.27
CA ASP A 66 17.94 -23.17 -1.05
C ASP A 66 18.25 -24.39 -0.13
N ASP A 67 19.51 -24.55 0.30
CA ASP A 67 20.03 -25.75 0.99
C ASP A 67 19.98 -25.66 2.52
N LYS A 68 19.69 -24.48 3.06
CA LYS A 68 19.49 -24.23 4.49
C LYS A 68 18.06 -23.81 4.75
N THR A 69 17.62 -23.95 6.00
CA THR A 69 16.28 -23.56 6.43
C THR A 69 16.29 -22.79 7.74
N GLU A 70 15.31 -21.92 7.90
CA GLU A 70 14.97 -21.25 9.14
C GLU A 70 13.56 -21.65 9.56
N GLU A 71 13.43 -22.22 10.76
CA GLU A 71 12.15 -22.66 11.30
C GLU A 71 11.47 -21.51 12.05
N VAL A 72 10.21 -21.26 11.72
CA VAL A 72 9.43 -20.15 12.26
C VAL A 72 8.09 -20.66 12.77
N LEU A 73 7.80 -20.36 14.04
CA LEU A 73 6.50 -20.59 14.64
C LEU A 73 5.50 -19.57 14.07
N THR A 74 4.40 -20.04 13.51
CA THR A 74 3.34 -19.18 12.97
C THR A 74 2.47 -18.62 14.09
N PRO A 75 1.74 -17.51 13.86
CA PRO A 75 0.72 -17.03 14.79
C PRO A 75 -0.34 -18.09 15.13
N GLY A 76 -0.66 -18.98 14.18
CA GLY A 76 -1.55 -20.12 14.36
C GLY A 76 -0.96 -21.30 15.15
N GLY A 77 0.34 -21.27 15.49
CA GLY A 77 1.01 -22.28 16.30
C GLY A 77 1.66 -23.42 15.51
N ASN A 78 1.69 -23.35 14.18
CA ASN A 78 2.39 -24.32 13.34
C ASN A 78 3.88 -23.96 13.22
N MET A 79 4.75 -24.95 13.04
CA MET A 79 6.14 -24.69 12.65
C MET A 79 6.24 -24.76 11.12
N ILE A 80 6.73 -23.69 10.50
CA ILE A 80 6.98 -23.64 9.06
C ILE A 80 8.44 -23.32 8.76
N SER A 81 8.93 -23.91 7.68
CA SER A 81 10.32 -23.78 7.24
C SER A 81 10.44 -22.75 6.12
N TYR A 82 11.40 -21.83 6.26
CA TYR A 82 11.80 -20.86 5.23
C TYR A 82 13.18 -21.23 4.69
N PRO A 83 13.27 -21.81 3.49
CA PRO A 83 14.55 -22.15 2.89
C PRO A 83 15.29 -20.90 2.41
N TYR A 84 16.62 -20.97 2.45
CA TYR A 84 17.50 -19.90 2.00
C TYR A 84 18.85 -20.41 1.51
N TYR A 85 19.45 -19.61 0.63
CA TYR A 85 20.87 -19.65 0.32
C TYR A 85 21.63 -18.68 1.24
N GLU A 86 22.76 -19.11 1.82
CA GLU A 86 23.64 -18.23 2.60
C GLU A 86 24.96 -18.00 1.86
N ASN A 87 25.32 -16.74 1.63
CA ASN A 87 26.58 -16.41 1.00
C ASN A 87 27.77 -16.55 1.99
N LYS A 88 28.99 -16.40 1.47
CA LYS A 88 30.23 -16.48 2.26
C LYS A 88 30.33 -15.46 3.41
N ASP A 89 29.57 -14.36 3.33
CA ASP A 89 29.56 -13.28 4.32
C ASP A 89 28.44 -13.49 5.37
N GLY A 90 27.69 -14.60 5.27
CA GLY A 90 26.60 -14.96 6.18
C GLY A 90 25.26 -14.29 5.86
N TYR A 91 25.13 -13.61 4.71
CA TYR A 91 23.87 -13.02 4.29
C TYR A 91 22.95 -14.07 3.65
N ARG A 92 21.69 -14.10 4.08
CA ARG A 92 20.72 -15.11 3.62
C ARG A 92 19.77 -14.55 2.57
N TYR A 93 19.62 -15.28 1.49
CA TYR A 93 18.72 -14.99 0.37
C TYR A 93 17.57 -16.01 0.39
N TYR A 94 16.34 -15.54 0.60
CA TYR A 94 15.14 -16.38 0.65
C TYR A 94 14.44 -16.40 -0.71
N PHE A 95 14.99 -17.14 -1.68
CA PHE A 95 14.48 -17.15 -3.06
C PHE A 95 13.04 -17.68 -3.13
N THR A 96 12.75 -18.75 -2.40
CA THR A 96 11.40 -19.27 -2.27
C THR A 96 10.43 -18.23 -1.68
N ALA A 97 10.85 -17.44 -0.68
CA ALA A 97 9.98 -16.37 -0.15
C ALA A 97 9.75 -15.25 -1.17
N ALA A 98 10.74 -14.91 -2.00
CA ALA A 98 10.56 -13.97 -3.11
C ALA A 98 9.52 -14.49 -4.11
N ARG A 99 9.59 -15.78 -4.45
CA ARG A 99 8.60 -16.43 -5.31
C ARG A 99 7.19 -16.35 -4.72
N GLU A 100 7.02 -16.70 -3.45
CA GLU A 100 5.71 -16.65 -2.79
C GLU A 100 5.15 -15.22 -2.75
N PHE A 101 5.98 -14.19 -2.56
CA PHE A 101 5.56 -12.80 -2.66
C PHE A 101 4.94 -12.48 -4.03
N ASN A 102 5.60 -12.88 -5.12
CA ASN A 102 5.11 -12.63 -6.48
C ASN A 102 3.83 -13.44 -6.79
N LYS A 103 3.73 -14.68 -6.28
CA LYS A 103 2.50 -15.47 -6.37
C LYS A 103 1.34 -14.76 -5.67
N ARG A 104 1.58 -14.26 -4.46
CA ARG A 104 0.60 -13.58 -3.63
C ARG A 104 0.01 -12.36 -4.35
N ASP A 105 0.88 -11.45 -4.79
CA ASP A 105 0.52 -10.25 -5.57
C ASP A 105 -0.30 -10.60 -6.83
N PHE A 106 0.11 -11.66 -7.52
CA PHE A 106 -0.62 -12.13 -8.70
C PHE A 106 -2.04 -12.61 -8.36
N PHE A 107 -2.20 -13.43 -7.30
CA PHE A 107 -3.49 -14.01 -6.93
C PHE A 107 -4.45 -12.99 -6.30
N GLU A 108 -3.93 -11.99 -5.58
CA GLU A 108 -4.70 -10.82 -5.11
C GLU A 108 -5.37 -10.12 -6.30
N GLN A 109 -4.57 -9.74 -7.30
CA GLN A 109 -5.08 -9.09 -8.51
C GLN A 109 -5.98 -10.01 -9.34
N LEU A 110 -5.69 -11.30 -9.38
CA LEU A 110 -6.52 -12.27 -10.12
C LEU A 110 -7.91 -12.39 -9.49
N ALA A 111 -8.02 -12.45 -8.16
CA ALA A 111 -9.31 -12.47 -7.47
C ALA A 111 -10.16 -11.27 -7.90
N HIS A 112 -9.61 -10.06 -7.81
CA HIS A 112 -10.33 -8.85 -8.22
C HIS A 112 -10.73 -8.87 -9.70
N LYS A 113 -9.83 -9.27 -10.60
CA LYS A 113 -10.12 -9.39 -12.05
C LYS A 113 -11.24 -10.39 -12.35
N LEU A 114 -11.28 -11.51 -11.64
CA LEU A 114 -12.34 -12.51 -11.79
C LEU A 114 -13.68 -11.99 -11.26
N ALA A 115 -13.69 -11.30 -10.10
CA ALA A 115 -14.88 -10.68 -9.56
C ALA A 115 -15.48 -9.62 -10.52
N LEU A 116 -14.64 -8.75 -11.08
CA LEU A 116 -15.05 -7.79 -12.11
C LEU A 116 -15.62 -8.50 -13.34
N LYS A 117 -15.00 -9.62 -13.76
CA LYS A 117 -15.50 -10.37 -14.91
C LYS A 117 -16.87 -11.00 -14.66
N TRP A 118 -17.12 -11.49 -13.45
CA TRP A 118 -18.45 -11.94 -13.06
C TRP A 118 -19.46 -10.79 -13.07
N GLN A 119 -19.11 -9.61 -12.55
CA GLN A 119 -20.00 -8.44 -12.59
C GLN A 119 -20.39 -8.05 -14.04
N GLU A 120 -19.46 -8.18 -14.98
CA GLU A 120 -19.72 -7.90 -16.41
C GLU A 120 -20.57 -8.96 -17.12
N THR A 121 -20.42 -10.24 -16.75
CA THR A 121 -20.91 -11.38 -17.55
C THR A 121 -21.99 -12.20 -16.89
N SER A 122 -22.12 -12.10 -15.56
CA SER A 122 -22.92 -12.96 -14.69
C SER A 122 -22.58 -14.46 -14.79
N ASP A 123 -21.43 -14.83 -15.36
CA ASP A 123 -20.98 -16.22 -15.41
C ASP A 123 -20.39 -16.63 -14.05
N VAL A 124 -21.11 -17.53 -13.37
CA VAL A 124 -20.83 -17.96 -12.00
C VAL A 124 -19.46 -18.64 -11.84
N ALA A 125 -18.88 -19.15 -12.93
CA ALA A 125 -17.56 -19.76 -12.88
C ALA A 125 -16.47 -18.75 -12.48
N TYR A 126 -16.61 -17.48 -12.88
CA TYR A 126 -15.71 -16.41 -12.45
C TYR A 126 -15.88 -16.10 -10.96
N ALA A 127 -17.12 -16.01 -10.49
CA ALA A 127 -17.44 -15.74 -9.10
C ALA A 127 -16.88 -16.82 -8.17
N ARG A 128 -17.13 -18.09 -8.48
CA ARG A 128 -16.64 -19.23 -7.71
C ARG A 128 -15.12 -19.23 -7.59
N LYS A 129 -14.40 -19.05 -8.70
CA LYS A 129 -12.93 -19.00 -8.69
C LYS A 129 -12.38 -17.82 -7.87
N SER A 130 -13.00 -16.65 -7.99
CA SER A 130 -12.65 -15.49 -7.18
C SER A 130 -12.87 -15.75 -5.69
N ALA A 131 -14.02 -16.31 -5.33
CA ALA A 131 -14.39 -16.65 -3.96
C ALA A 131 -13.42 -17.67 -3.34
N LEU A 132 -13.00 -18.68 -4.11
CA LEU A 132 -12.05 -19.69 -3.64
C LEU A 132 -10.64 -19.15 -3.45
N ILE A 133 -10.20 -18.17 -4.24
CA ILE A 133 -8.92 -17.47 -3.98
C ILE A 133 -9.01 -16.70 -2.65
N LEU A 134 -10.08 -15.93 -2.44
CA LEU A 134 -10.32 -15.20 -1.18
C LEU A 134 -10.35 -16.14 0.03
N TYR A 135 -11.13 -17.21 -0.08
CA TYR A 135 -11.23 -18.24 0.95
C TYR A 135 -9.87 -18.86 1.26
N ARG A 136 -9.08 -19.18 0.22
CA ARG A 136 -7.76 -19.76 0.42
C ARG A 136 -6.82 -18.83 1.18
N PHE A 137 -6.83 -17.52 0.91
CA PHE A 137 -6.10 -16.55 1.72
C PHE A 137 -6.55 -16.56 3.19
N ALA A 138 -7.85 -16.63 3.45
CA ALA A 138 -8.37 -16.72 4.80
C ALA A 138 -7.98 -18.02 5.54
N VAL A 139 -7.86 -19.14 4.81
CA VAL A 139 -7.40 -20.43 5.35
C VAL A 139 -5.92 -20.38 5.74
N VAL A 140 -5.05 -19.78 4.93
CA VAL A 140 -3.60 -19.73 5.19
C VAL A 140 -3.18 -18.57 6.08
N TRP A 141 -4.04 -17.57 6.28
CA TRP A 141 -3.75 -16.39 7.08
C TRP A 141 -3.16 -16.70 8.47
N PRO A 142 -3.66 -17.67 9.28
CA PRO A 142 -3.04 -18.05 10.54
C PRO A 142 -1.54 -18.40 10.45
N ASP A 143 -1.10 -18.89 9.29
CA ASP A 143 0.28 -19.32 9.03
C ASP A 143 1.17 -18.24 8.42
N TYR A 144 0.62 -17.07 8.09
CA TYR A 144 1.42 -15.94 7.62
C TYR A 144 2.20 -15.33 8.79
N CYS A 145 3.51 -15.59 8.77
CA CYS A 145 4.45 -15.13 9.79
C CYS A 145 4.66 -13.63 9.76
N TRP A 146 4.76 -13.06 10.96
CA TRP A 146 5.28 -11.72 11.17
C TRP A 146 6.74 -11.64 10.75
N HIS A 147 7.09 -10.59 10.01
CA HIS A 147 8.43 -10.37 9.52
C HIS A 147 8.79 -8.88 9.45
N PHE A 148 10.10 -8.64 9.36
CA PHE A 148 10.66 -7.35 9.00
C PHE A 148 11.50 -7.53 7.73
N ASP A 149 11.04 -6.88 6.66
CA ASP A 149 11.69 -6.88 5.35
C ASP A 149 12.13 -5.46 4.96
N TYR A 150 13.44 -5.30 4.79
CA TYR A 150 14.07 -4.03 4.46
C TYR A 150 15.34 -4.29 3.65
N PRO A 151 15.68 -3.44 2.66
CA PRO A 151 16.83 -3.66 1.80
C PRO A 151 18.16 -3.58 2.55
N PHE A 152 19.12 -4.40 2.15
CA PHE A 152 20.52 -4.43 2.59
C PHE A 152 20.74 -4.84 4.04
N ILE A 153 19.71 -5.36 4.69
CA ILE A 153 19.80 -5.92 6.04
C ILE A 153 19.12 -7.30 6.07
N GLN A 154 19.64 -8.16 6.95
CA GLN A 154 19.13 -9.51 7.10
C GLN A 154 17.65 -9.51 7.46
N LYS A 155 16.87 -10.29 6.72
CA LYS A 155 15.43 -10.49 6.92
C LYS A 155 15.19 -11.14 8.27
N GLN A 156 14.14 -10.72 8.96
CA GLN A 156 13.86 -11.18 10.31
C GLN A 156 12.45 -11.75 10.40
N TRP A 157 12.37 -12.97 10.91
CA TRP A 157 11.11 -13.63 11.24
C TRP A 157 10.85 -13.51 12.72
N TYR A 158 9.59 -13.25 13.09
CA TYR A 158 9.14 -13.28 14.47
C TYR A 158 8.54 -14.64 14.77
N GLN A 159 8.70 -15.09 16.01
CA GLN A 159 8.22 -16.39 16.46
C GLN A 159 6.84 -16.23 17.11
N GLY A 160 5.82 -16.84 16.49
CA GLY A 160 4.45 -16.83 16.96
C GLY A 160 3.72 -15.51 16.69
N TYR A 161 2.69 -15.25 17.50
CA TYR A 161 1.90 -14.03 17.43
C TYR A 161 2.69 -12.82 17.98
N VAL A 162 2.68 -11.70 17.27
CA VAL A 162 3.26 -10.43 17.71
C VAL A 162 2.14 -9.49 18.14
N ALA A 163 2.15 -9.06 19.40
CA ALA A 163 1.17 -8.10 19.89
C ALA A 163 1.35 -6.72 19.20
N PRO A 164 0.28 -5.95 18.98
CA PRO A 164 0.37 -4.65 18.31
C PRO A 164 1.38 -3.67 18.96
N GLU A 165 1.55 -3.72 20.27
CA GLU A 165 2.53 -2.92 21.03
C GLU A 165 3.99 -3.34 20.81
N ASP A 166 4.24 -4.58 20.39
CA ASP A 166 5.57 -5.13 20.13
C ASP A 166 5.99 -4.94 18.66
N CYS A 167 5.10 -4.45 17.82
CA CYS A 167 5.38 -4.14 16.43
C CYS A 167 6.34 -2.96 16.30
N ARG A 168 7.23 -3.03 15.31
CA ARG A 168 8.15 -1.93 14.99
C ARG A 168 7.36 -0.71 14.54
N GLN A 169 7.82 0.46 14.98
CA GLN A 169 7.28 1.76 14.58
C GLN A 169 7.23 1.92 13.06
N GLY A 170 6.24 2.69 12.59
CA GLY A 170 6.02 2.92 11.17
C GLY A 170 5.61 1.67 10.41
N TYR A 171 4.86 0.75 11.05
CA TYR A 171 4.37 -0.48 10.43
C TYR A 171 5.47 -1.32 9.77
N ARG A 172 6.63 -1.42 10.42
CA ARG A 172 7.77 -2.22 9.92
C ARG A 172 7.72 -3.68 10.33
N THR A 173 6.76 -4.06 11.17
CA THR A 173 6.43 -5.46 11.44
C THR A 173 5.13 -5.77 10.70
N ALA A 174 5.18 -6.73 9.79
CA ALA A 174 4.10 -7.03 8.87
C ALA A 174 3.90 -8.54 8.72
N ARG A 175 2.70 -8.98 8.35
CA ARG A 175 2.39 -10.39 8.03
C ARG A 175 2.26 -10.62 6.55
N TYR A 176 1.72 -9.64 5.82
CA TYR A 176 1.32 -9.80 4.44
C TYR A 176 2.34 -9.16 3.50
N HIS A 177 2.70 -7.90 3.74
CA HIS A 177 3.59 -7.10 2.91
C HIS A 177 4.90 -6.77 3.66
N TRP A 178 5.83 -6.03 3.05
CA TRP A 178 6.98 -5.47 3.78
C TRP A 178 6.64 -4.18 4.56
N TRP A 179 5.41 -3.71 4.40
CA TRP A 179 4.84 -2.53 5.04
C TRP A 179 3.50 -2.94 5.64
N GLY A 180 3.41 -3.03 6.96
CA GLY A 180 2.21 -3.54 7.63
C GLY A 180 0.96 -2.72 7.33
N TYR A 181 1.08 -1.40 7.07
CA TYR A 181 -0.06 -0.53 6.79
C TYR A 181 -0.80 -0.86 5.47
N VAL A 182 -0.25 -1.75 4.64
CA VAL A 182 -0.94 -2.29 3.45
C VAL A 182 -1.26 -3.78 3.57
N ASP A 183 -1.14 -4.38 4.76
CA ASP A 183 -1.46 -5.80 4.95
C ASP A 183 -2.95 -6.09 4.72
N LEU A 184 -3.83 -5.10 4.93
CA LEU A 184 -5.23 -5.18 4.53
C LEU A 184 -5.35 -4.88 3.02
N ASP A 185 -5.22 -5.95 2.21
CA ASP A 185 -5.16 -5.81 0.76
C ASP A 185 -6.47 -5.30 0.12
N LYS A 186 -6.32 -4.34 -0.79
CA LYS A 186 -7.46 -3.68 -1.44
C LYS A 186 -8.05 -4.50 -2.56
N ASP A 187 -7.25 -5.27 -3.31
CA ASP A 187 -7.77 -6.08 -4.41
C ASP A 187 -8.64 -7.21 -3.85
N LEU A 188 -8.24 -7.83 -2.73
CA LEU A 188 -9.07 -8.80 -2.02
C LEU A 188 -10.37 -8.17 -1.46
N LEU A 189 -10.29 -7.00 -0.84
CA LEU A 189 -11.49 -6.29 -0.37
C LEU A 189 -12.43 -5.93 -1.52
N SER A 190 -11.90 -5.41 -2.62
CA SER A 190 -12.69 -5.07 -3.82
C SER A 190 -13.32 -6.30 -4.46
N ALA A 191 -12.60 -7.42 -4.53
CA ALA A 191 -13.15 -8.69 -4.98
C ALA A 191 -14.34 -9.12 -4.09
N TYR A 192 -14.17 -9.11 -2.76
CA TYR A 192 -15.24 -9.49 -1.85
C TYR A 192 -16.44 -8.54 -1.92
N ALA A 193 -16.21 -7.23 -2.03
CA ALA A 193 -17.26 -6.22 -2.16
C ALA A 193 -18.19 -6.48 -3.36
N ILE A 194 -17.62 -6.94 -4.48
CA ILE A 194 -18.39 -7.33 -5.66
C ILE A 194 -19.19 -8.61 -5.38
N LEU A 195 -18.53 -9.62 -4.81
CA LEU A 195 -19.05 -10.99 -4.66
C LEU A 195 -20.08 -11.19 -3.53
N LYS A 196 -20.04 -10.37 -2.47
CA LYS A 196 -20.70 -10.64 -1.18
C LYS A 196 -22.20 -10.95 -1.25
N ASP A 197 -22.89 -10.37 -2.23
CA ASP A 197 -24.35 -10.49 -2.42
C ASP A 197 -24.74 -11.55 -3.47
N GLY A 198 -23.78 -12.32 -4.00
CA GLY A 198 -24.05 -13.42 -4.93
C GLY A 198 -24.79 -14.60 -4.28
N ASP A 199 -25.50 -15.39 -5.07
CA ASP A 199 -26.24 -16.57 -4.61
C ASP A 199 -25.40 -17.86 -4.57
N PHE A 200 -24.26 -17.88 -5.28
CA PHE A 200 -23.35 -19.02 -5.39
C PHE A 200 -22.67 -19.44 -4.06
N TRP A 201 -22.75 -18.62 -3.01
CA TRP A 201 -22.16 -18.93 -1.71
C TRP A 201 -22.77 -20.16 -1.07
N GLU A 202 -24.09 -20.38 -1.18
CA GLU A 202 -24.74 -21.54 -0.56
C GLU A 202 -24.22 -22.88 -1.09
N ASP A 203 -23.87 -22.91 -2.38
CA ASP A 203 -23.32 -24.12 -3.00
C ASP A 203 -21.88 -24.35 -2.58
N LEU A 204 -21.08 -23.28 -2.48
CA LEU A 204 -19.70 -23.37 -1.96
C LEU A 204 -19.69 -23.79 -0.49
N ASP A 205 -20.56 -23.22 0.35
CA ASP A 205 -20.63 -23.56 1.77
C ASP A 205 -20.99 -25.05 1.98
N LYS A 206 -21.89 -25.59 1.15
CA LYS A 206 -22.23 -27.03 1.15
C LYS A 206 -21.09 -27.90 0.66
N GLU A 207 -20.39 -27.49 -0.39
CA GLU A 207 -19.30 -28.25 -1.01
C GLU A 207 -18.10 -28.40 -0.06
N TYR A 208 -17.76 -27.33 0.66
CA TYR A 208 -16.62 -27.30 1.59
C TYR A 208 -17.01 -27.59 3.03
N ASN A 209 -18.31 -27.64 3.34
CA ASN A 209 -18.86 -27.84 4.68
C ASN A 209 -18.30 -26.82 5.69
N GLU A 210 -18.24 -25.55 5.30
CA GLU A 210 -17.78 -24.41 6.09
C GLU A 210 -18.53 -23.14 5.64
N ASP A 211 -18.64 -22.14 6.52
CA ASP A 211 -19.08 -20.79 6.13
C ASP A 211 -17.90 -20.02 5.52
N LEU A 212 -17.79 -20.05 4.19
CA LEU A 212 -16.65 -19.42 3.50
C LEU A 212 -16.67 -17.90 3.68
N ARG A 213 -17.86 -17.28 3.63
CA ARG A 213 -17.99 -15.83 3.80
C ARG A 213 -17.56 -15.43 5.20
N GLY A 214 -18.08 -16.09 6.23
CA GLY A 214 -17.67 -15.84 7.62
C GLY A 214 -16.17 -16.01 7.82
N LYS A 215 -15.54 -16.99 7.17
CA LYS A 215 -14.08 -17.18 7.21
C LYS A 215 -13.31 -16.02 6.56
N ILE A 216 -13.76 -15.55 5.40
CA ILE A 216 -13.16 -14.42 4.68
C ILE A 216 -13.32 -13.12 5.49
N GLU A 217 -14.51 -12.88 6.04
CA GLU A 217 -14.77 -11.71 6.89
C GLU A 217 -13.96 -11.73 8.18
N TRP A 218 -13.81 -12.91 8.81
CA TRP A 218 -12.91 -13.08 9.95
C TRP A 218 -11.47 -12.70 9.60
N PHE A 219 -10.96 -13.14 8.45
CA PHE A 219 -9.62 -12.78 7.99
C PHE A 219 -9.44 -11.26 7.87
N PHE A 220 -10.39 -10.57 7.22
CA PHE A 220 -10.32 -9.11 7.10
C PHE A 220 -10.38 -8.40 8.45
N ARG A 221 -11.26 -8.85 9.36
CA ARG A 221 -11.41 -8.28 10.70
C ARG A 221 -10.17 -8.48 11.55
N ASP A 222 -9.61 -9.70 11.58
CA ASP A 222 -8.39 -10.04 12.33
C ASP A 222 -7.21 -9.16 11.89
N ASN A 223 -7.05 -8.99 10.57
CA ASN A 223 -6.02 -8.14 10.00
C ASN A 223 -6.24 -6.66 10.35
N ALA A 224 -7.43 -6.12 10.07
CA ALA A 224 -7.76 -4.72 10.33
C ALA A 224 -7.62 -4.37 11.82
N ASP A 225 -8.13 -5.23 12.71
CA ASP A 225 -8.11 -5.00 14.15
C ASP A 225 -6.67 -4.95 14.69
N HIS A 226 -5.77 -5.79 14.18
CA HIS A 226 -4.37 -5.73 14.55
C HIS A 226 -3.72 -4.43 14.07
N LEU A 227 -3.89 -4.05 12.80
CA LEU A 227 -3.29 -2.85 12.23
C LEU A 227 -3.75 -1.56 12.93
N ILE A 228 -5.04 -1.49 13.27
CA ILE A 228 -5.66 -0.38 13.99
C ILE A 228 -5.13 -0.26 15.42
N ALA A 229 -4.81 -1.39 16.06
CA ALA A 229 -4.28 -1.43 17.42
C ALA A 229 -2.79 -1.08 17.52
N GLN A 230 -2.04 -1.06 16.40
CA GLN A 230 -0.62 -0.72 16.42
C GLN A 230 -0.41 0.73 16.83
N LYS A 231 0.37 0.94 17.90
CA LYS A 231 0.73 2.28 18.40
C LYS A 231 1.93 2.83 17.65
N THR A 232 1.69 3.39 16.47
CA THR A 232 2.69 4.13 15.70
C THR A 232 2.40 5.64 15.70
N GLY A 233 3.42 6.47 15.51
CA GLY A 233 3.23 7.91 15.30
C GLY A 233 2.56 8.21 13.96
N LEU A 234 1.61 9.17 13.95
CA LEU A 234 0.91 9.63 12.74
C LEU A 234 1.90 10.15 11.68
N GLY A 235 1.68 9.75 10.43
CA GLY A 235 2.56 10.09 9.31
C GLY A 235 1.97 9.73 7.95
N ASN A 236 2.73 9.97 6.88
CA ASN A 236 2.34 9.83 5.47
C ASN A 236 1.79 8.44 5.07
N MET A 237 2.06 7.40 5.86
CA MET A 237 1.56 6.04 5.66
C MET A 237 0.08 5.86 6.04
N HIS A 238 -0.42 6.62 7.01
CA HIS A 238 -1.73 6.36 7.62
C HIS A 238 -2.91 6.46 6.64
N PRO A 239 -2.94 7.43 5.71
CA PRO A 239 -4.01 7.47 4.73
C PRO A 239 -4.12 6.22 3.86
N PHE A 240 -3.00 5.50 3.64
CA PHE A 240 -3.01 4.24 2.90
C PHE A 240 -3.61 3.08 3.68
N LEU A 241 -3.57 3.11 5.02
CA LEU A 241 -4.27 2.17 5.91
C LEU A 241 -5.74 2.55 6.07
N TRP A 242 -6.04 3.82 6.27
CA TRP A 242 -7.42 4.27 6.53
C TRP A 242 -8.36 3.95 5.39
N ARG A 243 -7.91 4.12 4.14
CA ARG A 243 -8.73 3.82 2.97
C ARG A 243 -9.28 2.37 2.94
N PRO A 244 -8.46 1.31 3.01
CA PRO A 244 -8.98 -0.06 3.08
C PRO A 244 -9.78 -0.35 4.35
N VAL A 245 -9.48 0.30 5.48
CA VAL A 245 -10.30 0.19 6.70
C VAL A 245 -11.72 0.76 6.48
N VAL A 246 -11.85 1.93 5.86
CA VAL A 246 -13.17 2.49 5.50
C VAL A 246 -13.90 1.60 4.50
N MET A 247 -13.19 1.04 3.51
CA MET A 247 -13.77 0.06 2.59
C MET A 247 -14.32 -1.15 3.33
N LEU A 248 -13.56 -1.72 4.28
CA LEU A 248 -14.00 -2.83 5.12
C LEU A 248 -15.26 -2.48 5.92
N GLY A 249 -15.30 -1.30 6.55
CA GLY A 249 -16.47 -0.81 7.27
C GLY A 249 -17.72 -0.76 6.39
N LYS A 250 -17.60 -0.28 5.16
CA LYS A 250 -18.72 -0.23 4.20
C LYS A 250 -19.15 -1.62 3.74
N ILE A 251 -18.20 -2.50 3.45
CA ILE A 251 -18.46 -3.87 2.99
C ILE A 251 -19.23 -4.66 4.06
N LEU A 252 -18.85 -4.52 5.33
CA LEU A 252 -19.40 -5.26 6.45
C LEU A 252 -20.50 -4.52 7.22
N ASN A 253 -20.86 -3.32 6.77
CA ASN A 253 -21.78 -2.42 7.47
C ASN A 253 -21.40 -2.20 8.96
N ASP A 254 -20.11 -1.97 9.22
CA ASP A 254 -19.55 -1.88 10.57
C ASP A 254 -18.98 -0.48 10.85
N VAL A 255 -19.71 0.27 11.67
CA VAL A 255 -19.40 1.65 12.06
C VAL A 255 -18.05 1.79 12.78
N LYS A 256 -17.52 0.73 13.41
CA LYS A 256 -16.20 0.75 14.06
C LYS A 256 -15.11 1.17 13.07
N TYR A 257 -15.10 0.54 11.90
CA TYR A 257 -14.08 0.81 10.88
C TYR A 257 -14.34 2.12 10.13
N ILE A 258 -15.61 2.53 10.01
CA ILE A 258 -15.97 3.83 9.43
C ILE A 258 -15.44 4.98 10.29
N HIS A 259 -15.64 4.92 11.61
CA HIS A 259 -15.30 6.04 12.48
C HIS A 259 -13.85 6.03 12.98
N TYR A 260 -13.14 4.90 12.89
CA TYR A 260 -11.75 4.79 13.35
C TYR A 260 -10.82 5.87 12.76
N PRO A 261 -10.80 6.14 11.44
CA PRO A 261 -9.86 7.11 10.87
C PRO A 261 -10.11 8.57 11.24
N ILE A 262 -11.33 8.93 11.63
CA ILE A 262 -11.78 10.34 11.68
C ILE A 262 -11.00 11.17 12.71
N PRO A 263 -10.82 10.73 13.98
CA PRO A 263 -10.01 11.45 14.95
C PRO A 263 -8.57 11.67 14.47
N ASP A 264 -7.94 10.63 13.90
CA ASP A 264 -6.55 10.69 13.48
C ASP A 264 -6.36 11.48 12.18
N LEU A 265 -7.34 11.48 11.28
CA LEU A 265 -7.33 12.33 10.10
C LEU A 265 -7.42 13.82 10.50
N LYS A 266 -8.26 14.15 11.49
CA LYS A 266 -8.32 15.49 12.08
C LYS A 266 -6.99 15.90 12.72
N ARG A 267 -6.34 15.01 13.46
CA ARG A 267 -5.03 15.25 14.09
C ARG A 267 -3.93 15.41 13.05
N LEU A 268 -3.81 14.48 12.09
CA LEU A 268 -2.82 14.50 11.02
C LEU A 268 -2.87 15.83 10.23
N ILE A 269 -4.06 16.27 9.84
CA ILE A 269 -4.24 17.53 9.09
C ILE A 269 -3.83 18.75 9.92
N ARG A 270 -4.15 18.76 11.22
CA ARG A 270 -3.89 19.91 12.10
C ARG A 270 -2.47 19.98 12.64
N GLU A 271 -1.85 18.83 12.87
CA GLU A 271 -0.56 18.72 13.58
C GLU A 271 0.62 18.51 12.62
N ASN A 272 0.41 17.92 11.45
CA ASN A 272 1.49 17.51 10.54
C ASN A 272 1.56 18.28 9.22
N PHE A 273 0.63 19.20 8.96
CA PHE A 273 0.78 20.19 7.89
C PHE A 273 1.28 21.51 8.48
N PHE A 274 2.23 22.16 7.81
CA PHE A 274 2.63 23.51 8.14
C PHE A 274 1.47 24.48 7.98
N ALA A 275 1.53 25.63 8.66
CA ALA A 275 0.49 26.66 8.56
C ALA A 275 0.24 27.12 7.12
N ASP A 276 1.31 27.09 6.30
CA ASP A 276 1.29 27.38 4.87
C ASP A 276 0.62 26.27 4.04
N GLY A 277 0.31 25.09 4.60
CA GLY A 277 -0.35 23.98 3.91
C GLY A 277 0.59 22.93 3.30
N ALA A 278 1.91 23.09 3.40
CA ALA A 278 2.85 22.04 2.99
C ALA A 278 2.93 20.91 4.04
N TRP A 279 3.16 19.68 3.58
CA TRP A 279 3.39 18.54 4.49
C TRP A 279 4.72 18.71 5.23
N ASN A 280 4.79 18.27 6.49
CA ASN A 280 5.94 18.53 7.36
C ASN A 280 7.25 17.87 6.92
N GLU A 281 7.21 16.84 6.05
CA GLU A 281 8.42 16.28 5.43
C GLU A 281 9.07 17.24 4.42
N GLY A 282 8.38 18.34 4.07
CA GLY A 282 8.92 19.45 3.28
C GLY A 282 9.12 19.15 1.79
N SER A 283 8.84 17.93 1.34
CA SER A 283 8.87 17.54 -0.07
C SER A 283 7.51 17.81 -0.75
N PRO A 284 7.48 18.46 -1.93
CA PRO A 284 6.27 18.57 -2.74
C PRO A 284 5.67 17.21 -3.10
N ASP A 285 6.50 16.19 -3.35
CA ASP A 285 6.00 14.85 -3.68
C ASP A 285 5.39 14.15 -2.47
N TYR A 286 6.01 14.23 -1.30
CA TYR A 286 5.43 13.70 -0.08
C TYR A 286 4.19 14.49 0.37
N THR A 287 4.14 15.79 0.11
CA THR A 287 2.91 16.59 0.24
C THR A 287 1.82 16.02 -0.65
N SER A 288 2.12 15.75 -1.91
CA SER A 288 1.15 15.17 -2.84
C SER A 288 0.69 13.78 -2.44
N GLN A 289 1.63 12.93 -2.02
CA GLN A 289 1.34 11.55 -1.66
C GLN A 289 0.42 11.52 -0.43
N THR A 290 0.75 12.30 0.59
CA THR A 290 -0.02 12.37 1.83
C THR A 290 -1.38 13.01 1.59
N LEU A 291 -1.43 14.15 0.89
CA LEU A 291 -2.69 14.83 0.56
C LEU A 291 -3.60 13.97 -0.33
N GLY A 292 -3.04 13.33 -1.37
CA GLY A 292 -3.77 12.42 -2.23
C GLY A 292 -4.30 11.19 -1.47
N GLY A 293 -3.52 10.67 -0.52
CA GLY A 293 -3.97 9.63 0.39
C GLY A 293 -5.14 10.10 1.26
N ILE A 294 -5.06 11.29 1.86
CA ILE A 294 -6.13 11.87 2.69
C ILE A 294 -7.40 12.04 1.86
N ILE A 295 -7.30 12.62 0.66
CA ILE A 295 -8.43 12.80 -0.25
C ILE A 295 -9.04 11.44 -0.61
N GLY A 296 -8.20 10.45 -0.97
CA GLY A 296 -8.67 9.10 -1.30
C GLY A 296 -9.36 8.40 -0.13
N THR A 297 -8.94 8.66 1.12
CA THR A 297 -9.65 8.20 2.32
C THR A 297 -11.00 8.89 2.47
N CYS A 298 -11.06 10.22 2.31
CA CYS A 298 -12.33 10.96 2.36
C CYS A 298 -13.32 10.48 1.28
N GLU A 299 -12.84 10.21 0.07
CA GLU A 299 -13.64 9.68 -1.04
C GLU A 299 -14.18 8.27 -0.77
N ALA A 300 -13.43 7.45 -0.02
CA ALA A 300 -13.84 6.07 0.30
C ALA A 300 -15.15 6.02 1.11
N TYR A 301 -15.42 7.04 1.94
CA TYR A 301 -16.70 7.16 2.65
C TYR A 301 -17.89 7.23 1.68
N GLY A 302 -17.74 7.93 0.56
CA GLY A 302 -18.81 8.11 -0.42
C GLY A 302 -20.03 8.82 0.19
N ASP A 303 -21.19 8.19 0.11
CA ASP A 303 -22.49 8.64 0.62
C ASP A 303 -22.92 7.93 1.91
N TRP A 304 -21.95 7.36 2.66
CA TRP A 304 -22.21 6.64 3.90
C TRP A 304 -23.09 7.43 4.87
N LYS A 305 -24.04 6.71 5.48
CA LYS A 305 -24.91 7.20 6.55
C LYS A 305 -24.83 6.27 7.73
N ASP A 306 -24.58 6.83 8.90
CA ASP A 306 -24.63 6.08 10.14
C ASP A 306 -26.04 5.57 10.40
N PRO A 307 -26.18 4.38 11.02
CA PRO A 307 -27.46 3.93 11.56
C PRO A 307 -28.07 4.99 12.50
N ASP A 308 -29.40 5.11 12.50
CA ASP A 308 -30.12 6.11 13.32
C ASP A 308 -29.84 5.97 14.84
N ASP A 309 -29.45 4.78 15.29
CA ASP A 309 -29.09 4.46 16.66
C ASP A 309 -27.59 4.60 16.98
N TYR A 310 -26.77 5.01 15.99
CA TYR A 310 -25.37 5.29 16.21
C TYR A 310 -25.18 6.48 17.16
N ILE A 311 -24.35 6.27 18.18
CA ILE A 311 -23.94 7.30 19.13
C ILE A 311 -22.48 7.66 18.81
N PRO A 312 -22.19 8.90 18.40
CA PRO A 312 -20.82 9.34 18.13
C PRO A 312 -19.88 9.05 19.30
N GLY A 313 -18.86 8.24 19.03
CA GLY A 313 -17.78 7.92 19.97
C GLY A 313 -16.65 8.94 19.86
N GLU A 314 -15.40 8.47 19.82
CA GLU A 314 -14.21 9.32 19.70
C GLU A 314 -14.17 10.20 18.44
N SER A 315 -14.88 9.81 17.38
CA SER A 315 -15.02 10.61 16.16
C SER A 315 -15.77 11.92 16.39
N ASP A 316 -16.64 11.98 17.43
CA ASP A 316 -17.47 13.13 17.79
C ASP A 316 -18.29 13.68 16.61
N ILE A 317 -18.62 12.83 15.63
CA ILE A 317 -19.45 13.17 14.48
C ILE A 317 -20.45 12.05 14.16
N PHE A 318 -21.60 12.46 13.64
CA PHE A 318 -22.59 11.60 13.00
C PHE A 318 -22.54 11.89 11.49
N LEU A 319 -22.39 10.85 10.68
CA LEU A 319 -22.35 10.92 9.22
C LEU A 319 -23.77 10.69 8.68
N ASP A 320 -24.36 11.72 8.08
CA ASP A 320 -25.70 11.69 7.49
C ASP A 320 -25.67 11.69 5.95
N GLY A 321 -24.52 11.33 5.36
CA GLY A 321 -24.19 11.52 3.94
C GLY A 321 -23.35 12.77 3.68
N THR A 322 -22.97 13.51 4.72
CA THR A 322 -21.98 14.59 4.63
C THR A 322 -20.66 14.07 4.05
N LYS A 323 -20.12 14.79 3.05
CA LYS A 323 -18.80 14.46 2.49
C LYS A 323 -17.73 14.72 3.54
N VAL A 324 -17.00 13.67 3.93
CA VAL A 324 -15.94 13.77 4.96
C VAL A 324 -14.89 14.82 4.61
N GLN A 325 -14.60 15.05 3.32
CA GLN A 325 -13.68 16.10 2.89
C GLN A 325 -14.12 17.52 3.32
N ASP A 326 -15.42 17.79 3.41
CA ASP A 326 -15.96 19.09 3.79
C ASP A 326 -15.74 19.41 5.28
N LEU A 327 -15.38 18.41 6.09
CA LEU A 327 -14.99 18.58 7.49
C LEU A 327 -13.59 19.20 7.65
N PHE A 328 -12.79 19.22 6.58
CA PHE A 328 -11.37 19.63 6.62
C PHE A 328 -11.07 20.73 5.58
N PRO A 329 -11.46 21.99 5.85
CA PRO A 329 -11.17 23.11 4.95
C PRO A 329 -9.67 23.31 4.69
N GLU A 330 -8.79 22.84 5.57
CA GLU A 330 -7.34 22.85 5.43
C GLU A 330 -6.84 22.10 4.19
N ILE A 331 -7.59 21.10 3.70
CA ILE A 331 -7.27 20.36 2.46
C ILE A 331 -7.15 21.31 1.27
N LYS A 332 -8.02 22.32 1.18
CA LYS A 332 -7.96 23.32 0.09
C LYS A 332 -6.69 24.16 0.16
N ARG A 333 -6.23 24.50 1.36
CA ARG A 333 -4.97 25.22 1.55
C ARG A 333 -3.79 24.36 1.13
N ALA A 334 -3.75 23.10 1.57
CA ALA A 334 -2.69 22.17 1.19
C ALA A 334 -2.60 21.98 -0.33
N GLN A 335 -3.76 21.87 -1.00
CA GLN A 335 -3.82 21.78 -2.46
C GLN A 335 -3.28 23.06 -3.14
N ALA A 336 -3.69 24.24 -2.68
CA ALA A 336 -3.21 25.51 -3.23
C ALA A 336 -1.69 25.66 -3.10
N THR A 337 -1.14 25.28 -1.94
CA THR A 337 0.31 25.31 -1.69
C THR A 337 1.07 24.33 -2.57
N LEU A 338 0.52 23.12 -2.75
CA LEU A 338 1.08 22.14 -3.66
C LEU A 338 1.07 22.62 -5.12
N ASP A 339 0.04 23.38 -5.51
CA ASP A 339 -0.07 23.97 -6.85
C ASP A 339 0.95 25.10 -7.08
N GLN A 340 1.35 25.82 -6.03
CA GLN A 340 2.44 26.80 -6.09
C GLN A 340 3.83 26.15 -6.25
N LEU A 341 4.01 24.93 -5.74
CA LEU A 341 5.27 24.19 -5.79
C LEU A 341 5.46 23.45 -7.12
N LYS A 342 5.21 24.15 -8.23
CA LYS A 342 5.37 23.66 -9.61
C LYS A 342 6.22 24.62 -10.43
N PHE A 343 6.97 24.05 -11.37
CA PHE A 343 7.58 24.77 -12.46
C PHE A 343 6.51 25.40 -13.38
N PRO A 344 6.84 26.44 -14.16
CA PRO A 344 5.90 27.03 -15.14
C PRO A 344 5.29 26.03 -16.12
N TYR A 345 6.03 24.96 -16.43
CA TYR A 345 5.61 23.85 -17.27
C TYR A 345 4.98 22.68 -16.47
N GLY A 346 4.49 22.94 -15.25
CA GLY A 346 3.57 22.07 -14.51
C GLY A 346 4.20 20.95 -13.67
N HIS A 347 5.47 20.58 -13.90
CA HIS A 347 6.17 19.61 -13.05
C HIS A 347 6.37 20.16 -11.63
N ARG A 348 6.38 19.29 -10.61
CA ARG A 348 6.69 19.73 -9.24
C ARG A 348 8.15 20.17 -9.11
N LEU A 349 8.39 21.13 -8.23
CA LEU A 349 9.75 21.50 -7.85
C LEU A 349 10.46 20.31 -7.19
N THR A 350 11.73 20.09 -7.53
CA THR A 350 12.55 19.01 -6.94
C THR A 350 13.18 19.47 -5.63
N LEU A 351 12.35 19.74 -4.62
CA LEU A 351 12.78 20.13 -3.27
C LEU A 351 12.79 18.92 -2.35
N ASN A 352 13.86 18.74 -1.56
CA ASN A 352 14.01 17.58 -0.67
C ASN A 352 13.89 16.26 -1.47
N ASP A 353 13.42 15.15 -0.87
CA ASP A 353 13.11 13.93 -1.63
C ASP A 353 11.89 14.14 -2.54
N SER A 354 12.16 14.72 -3.72
CA SER A 354 11.21 14.89 -4.80
C SER A 354 11.78 14.36 -6.12
N TRP A 355 10.92 13.77 -6.93
CA TRP A 355 11.30 13.02 -8.12
C TRP A 355 11.23 13.88 -9.39
N GLY A 356 12.39 14.11 -10.02
CA GLY A 356 12.50 14.84 -11.28
C GLY A 356 12.15 14.04 -12.55
N HIS A 357 11.81 12.75 -12.43
CA HIS A 357 11.65 11.83 -13.57
C HIS A 357 10.19 11.55 -13.95
N MET A 358 9.22 12.17 -13.28
CA MET A 358 7.81 12.03 -13.67
C MET A 358 7.61 12.69 -15.04
N GLU A 359 7.29 11.88 -16.06
CA GLU A 359 6.88 12.37 -17.38
C GLU A 359 5.50 13.01 -17.27
N TYR A 360 5.47 14.33 -17.11
CA TYR A 360 4.29 15.11 -17.44
C TYR A 360 4.45 15.62 -18.88
N PRO A 361 3.40 15.61 -19.71
CA PRO A 361 3.48 16.30 -20.99
C PRO A 361 3.86 17.75 -20.70
N TYR A 362 4.91 18.28 -21.33
CA TYR A 362 5.23 19.72 -21.27
C TYR A 362 3.97 20.46 -21.72
N PRO A 363 3.21 21.07 -20.81
CA PRO A 363 2.01 21.78 -21.20
C PRO A 363 2.45 22.97 -22.03
N ASP A 364 1.69 23.30 -23.07
CA ASP A 364 1.88 24.58 -23.76
C ASP A 364 1.61 25.69 -22.75
N VAL A 365 2.69 26.34 -22.29
CA VAL A 365 2.58 27.52 -21.44
C VAL A 365 1.89 28.60 -22.27
N PRO A 366 0.69 29.07 -21.86
CA PRO A 366 -0.03 30.09 -22.60
C PRO A 366 0.85 31.32 -22.84
N GLU A 367 0.76 31.95 -24.02
CA GLU A 367 1.58 33.14 -24.33
C GLU A 367 1.35 34.30 -23.34
N ASP A 368 0.20 34.30 -22.65
CA ASP A 368 -0.17 35.27 -21.66
C ASP A 368 0.11 34.87 -20.21
N TYR A 369 0.67 33.69 -19.96
CA TYR A 369 1.04 33.24 -18.62
C TYR A 369 2.04 34.19 -17.96
N ILE A 370 1.74 34.60 -16.72
CA ILE A 370 2.65 35.35 -15.85
C ILE A 370 2.71 34.58 -14.54
N GLY A 371 3.89 34.11 -14.16
CA GLY A 371 4.07 33.43 -12.88
C GLY A 371 3.93 34.40 -11.71
N GLU A 372 3.31 33.98 -10.61
CA GLU A 372 3.20 34.77 -9.39
C GLU A 372 4.37 34.47 -8.45
N SER A 373 5.01 35.51 -7.93
CA SER A 373 6.01 35.36 -6.87
C SER A 373 5.31 35.05 -5.55
N PHE A 374 5.88 34.15 -4.76
CA PHE A 374 5.25 33.69 -3.52
C PHE A 374 6.27 33.40 -2.41
N LEU A 375 5.77 33.35 -1.18
CA LEU A 375 6.54 33.03 0.01
C LEU A 375 5.77 32.03 0.88
N LEU A 376 6.44 30.93 1.23
CA LEU A 376 5.97 29.90 2.15
C LEU A 376 6.90 29.91 3.37
N PRO A 377 6.67 30.82 4.35
CA PRO A 377 7.63 31.10 5.42
C PRO A 377 7.89 29.93 6.37
N VAL A 378 6.87 29.10 6.65
CA VAL A 378 6.98 27.92 7.53
C VAL A 378 7.60 26.76 6.78
N LEU A 379 7.22 26.55 5.51
CA LEU A 379 7.96 25.61 4.66
C LEU A 379 9.39 26.07 4.46
N GLY A 380 9.68 27.37 4.56
CA GLY A 380 10.97 28.00 4.27
C GLY A 380 11.35 27.95 2.80
N HIS A 381 10.38 28.28 1.93
CA HIS A 381 10.56 28.33 0.49
C HIS A 381 10.01 29.63 -0.09
N GLY A 382 10.71 30.19 -1.07
CA GLY A 382 10.32 31.43 -1.72
C GLY A 382 10.62 31.37 -3.21
N CYS A 383 9.74 31.97 -4.00
CA CYS A 383 9.87 32.00 -5.45
C CYS A 383 9.72 33.44 -5.96
N LEU A 384 10.70 33.88 -6.74
CA LEU A 384 10.62 35.10 -7.54
C LEU A 384 10.42 34.71 -9.00
N THR A 385 9.42 35.31 -9.64
CA THR A 385 9.05 35.04 -11.02
C THR A 385 9.31 36.26 -11.89
N GLY A 386 9.54 36.05 -13.18
CA GLY A 386 9.65 37.11 -14.16
C GLY A 386 9.43 36.59 -15.58
N GLY A 387 9.18 37.49 -16.53
CA GLY A 387 8.88 37.12 -17.91
C GLY A 387 7.40 36.81 -18.16
N LYS A 388 7.10 36.35 -19.38
CA LYS A 388 5.73 36.07 -19.85
C LYS A 388 5.71 34.93 -20.85
N GLY A 389 4.68 34.09 -20.78
CA GLY A 389 4.52 32.90 -21.61
C GLY A 389 5.74 32.00 -21.55
N ARG A 390 6.27 31.61 -22.71
CA ARG A 390 7.47 30.76 -22.81
C ARG A 390 8.77 31.38 -22.28
N SER A 391 8.78 32.70 -22.02
CA SER A 391 9.93 33.37 -21.37
C SER A 391 9.76 33.52 -19.85
N ALA A 392 8.66 33.01 -19.29
CA ALA A 392 8.47 33.01 -17.85
C ALA A 392 9.52 32.12 -17.19
N GLY A 393 10.27 32.71 -16.26
CA GLY A 393 11.28 32.04 -15.46
C GLY A 393 11.04 32.23 -13.97
N SER A 394 11.73 31.43 -13.16
CA SER A 394 11.60 31.48 -11.71
C SER A 394 12.94 31.27 -11.01
N VAL A 395 13.13 31.95 -9.88
CA VAL A 395 14.23 31.74 -8.94
C VAL A 395 13.63 31.29 -7.64
N ASN A 396 13.90 30.04 -7.27
CA ASN A 396 13.41 29.38 -6.08
C ASN A 396 14.53 29.30 -5.05
N LEU A 397 14.28 29.77 -3.84
CA LEU A 397 15.19 29.74 -2.70
C LEU A 397 14.57 28.91 -1.58
N LYS A 398 15.34 27.94 -1.06
CA LYS A 398 15.00 27.16 0.13
C LYS A 398 15.87 27.59 1.31
N TRP A 399 15.32 27.76 2.50
CA TRP A 399 16.09 28.08 3.72
C TRP A 399 15.67 27.29 4.95
N SER A 400 14.78 26.30 4.80
CA SER A 400 14.36 25.39 5.87
C SER A 400 15.00 24.01 5.77
N GLY A 401 14.90 23.27 6.87
CA GLY A 401 14.94 21.82 6.86
C GLY A 401 13.56 21.20 6.59
N GLY A 402 13.40 19.96 6.99
CA GLY A 402 12.15 19.21 7.02
C GLY A 402 12.27 18.09 8.04
N TYR A 403 11.29 17.20 8.10
CA TYR A 403 11.33 16.01 8.96
C TYR A 403 11.46 14.74 8.11
N GLY A 404 12.49 13.92 8.32
CA GLY A 404 12.75 12.69 7.57
C GLY A 404 13.38 12.88 6.18
N HIS A 405 12.64 13.46 5.24
CA HIS A 405 12.95 13.46 3.79
C HIS A 405 13.72 14.68 3.29
N GLN A 406 14.22 15.51 4.20
CA GLN A 406 14.94 16.74 3.87
C GLN A 406 16.38 16.51 3.42
N HIS A 407 16.85 17.40 2.55
CA HIS A 407 18.27 17.45 2.16
C HIS A 407 19.02 18.51 2.97
N MET A 408 20.35 18.39 3.02
CA MET A 408 21.26 19.36 3.64
C MET A 408 21.60 20.49 2.66
N ASP A 409 20.58 21.12 2.09
CA ASP A 409 20.64 22.05 0.97
C ASP A 409 20.10 23.45 1.33
N GLY A 410 20.29 23.87 2.59
CA GLY A 410 19.89 25.20 3.03
C GLY A 410 20.55 26.30 2.19
N LEU A 411 19.74 27.28 1.76
CA LEU A 411 20.10 28.35 0.83
C LEU A 411 20.39 27.88 -0.61
N SER A 412 19.95 26.67 -0.97
CA SER A 412 19.99 26.21 -2.36
C SER A 412 19.10 27.10 -3.24
N LEU A 413 19.56 27.30 -4.46
CA LEU A 413 18.85 28.04 -5.51
C LEU A 413 18.55 27.12 -6.67
N MET A 414 17.32 27.21 -7.15
CA MET A 414 16.89 26.58 -8.40
C MET A 414 16.38 27.65 -9.34
N VAL A 415 16.92 27.68 -10.55
CA VAL A 415 16.59 28.66 -11.59
C VAL A 415 16.04 27.93 -12.79
N THR A 416 14.90 28.38 -13.30
CA THR A 416 14.23 27.83 -14.48
C THR A 416 13.91 28.90 -15.50
#